data_AF-A0ABD5QZS0-F1
#
_entry.id   AF-A0ABD5QZS0-F1
#
_cell.length_a   1.000
_cell.length_b   1.000
_cell.length_c   1.000
_cell.angle_alpha   90.00
_cell.angle_beta   90.00
_cell.angle_gamma   90.00
#
_symmetry.space_group_name_H-M   'P 1'
#
loop_
_entity.id
_entity.type
_entity.pdbx_description
1 polymer ?
#
loop_
_entity_poly.entity_id
_entity_poly.type
_entity_poly.pdbx_seq_one_letter_code
_entity_poly.pdbx_strand_id
1 'polypeptide(L)'
;MKPRNLFKADDRGVSPVIGVILMVAITVILAAVIGTFVLGLGDSLGDSQPTAQLSASIDDDDSDNKSVVIDHDGGDSIDSETLRVIVEDEDNNQVEATDQFSESFGVGDSESGSFVANGSDGTTLQVRVIHVPSDSIILDRSIEVSDIDNVDEDEDDGIDFS
;
A
#
# COMPACT_ATOMS: atom_id res chain seq x y z
N MET A 1 11.10 53.22 -74.88
CA MET A 1 11.39 51.81 -74.53
C MET A 1 10.89 51.56 -73.12
N LYS A 2 10.04 50.56 -72.90
CA LYS A 2 9.55 50.15 -71.57
C LYS A 2 10.32 48.90 -71.14
N PRO A 3 11.06 48.90 -70.02
CA PRO A 3 11.46 47.65 -69.40
C PRO A 3 10.27 47.07 -68.62
N ARG A 4 9.89 45.83 -68.95
CA ARG A 4 8.93 45.00 -68.22
C ARG A 4 9.71 43.95 -67.43
N ASN A 5 9.20 43.64 -66.24
CA ASN A 5 9.56 42.59 -65.27
C ASN A 5 10.66 42.91 -64.24
N LEU A 6 10.27 42.88 -62.95
CA LEU A 6 11.11 42.29 -61.90
C LEU A 6 10.36 41.68 -60.70
N PHE A 7 9.06 41.37 -60.83
CA PHE A 7 8.33 40.62 -59.80
C PHE A 7 7.68 39.38 -60.42
N LYS A 8 8.51 38.48 -60.95
CA LYS A 8 8.05 37.12 -61.25
C LYS A 8 8.00 36.38 -59.92
N ALA A 9 6.81 36.26 -59.36
CA ALA A 9 6.31 35.06 -58.68
C ALA A 9 7.37 34.21 -57.94
N ASP A 10 7.97 34.77 -56.88
CA ASP A 10 8.65 33.95 -55.87
C ASP A 10 7.67 33.33 -54.87
N ASP A 11 6.37 33.48 -55.13
CA ASP A 11 5.32 32.72 -54.44
C ASP A 11 5.19 31.33 -55.09
N ARG A 12 6.31 30.58 -55.09
CA ARG A 12 6.27 29.12 -55.20
C ARG A 12 5.66 28.62 -53.90
N GLY A 13 4.34 28.83 -53.78
CA GLY A 13 3.51 28.21 -52.78
C GLY A 13 3.83 26.72 -52.82
N VAL A 14 4.43 26.26 -51.73
CA VAL A 14 4.70 24.85 -51.47
C VAL A 14 3.46 24.09 -51.90
N SER A 15 3.60 23.11 -52.79
CA SER A 15 2.46 22.57 -53.53
C SER A 15 1.34 22.12 -52.56
N PRO A 16 0.05 22.25 -52.94
CA PRO A 16 -1.08 21.92 -52.06
C PRO A 16 -0.97 20.55 -51.37
N VAL A 17 -0.28 19.61 -52.02
CA VAL A 17 -0.04 18.25 -51.52
C VAL A 17 1.03 18.21 -50.43
N ILE A 18 2.12 18.96 -50.56
CA ILE A 18 3.20 18.97 -49.55
C ILE A 18 2.70 19.61 -48.25
N GLY A 19 1.88 20.66 -48.33
CA GLY A 19 1.26 21.28 -47.16
C GLY A 19 0.35 20.31 -46.40
N VAL A 20 -0.45 19.52 -47.13
CA VAL A 20 -1.33 18.52 -46.52
C VAL A 20 -0.54 17.39 -45.88
N ILE A 21 0.50 16.86 -46.55
CA ILE A 21 1.34 15.81 -45.97
C ILE A 21 2.01 16.32 -44.68
N LEU A 22 2.52 17.55 -44.69
CA LEU A 22 3.18 18.14 -43.52
C LEU A 22 2.20 18.37 -42.36
N MET A 23 0.99 18.84 -42.64
CA MET A 23 -0.05 19.03 -41.63
C MET A 23 -0.45 17.69 -40.99
N VAL A 24 -0.70 16.67 -41.82
CA VAL A 24 -1.07 15.33 -41.34
C VAL A 24 0.08 14.68 -40.56
N ALA A 25 1.33 14.84 -41.00
CA ALA A 25 2.47 14.29 -40.29
C ALA A 25 2.58 14.84 -38.86
N ILE A 26 2.43 16.16 -38.68
CA ILE A 26 2.54 16.79 -37.37
C ILE A 26 1.37 16.36 -36.47
N THR A 27 0.14 16.33 -36.97
CA THR A 27 -1.00 15.92 -36.17
C THR A 27 -0.92 14.45 -35.74
N VAL A 28 -0.43 13.57 -36.60
CA VAL A 28 -0.20 12.15 -36.25
C VAL A 28 0.85 12.02 -35.16
N ILE A 29 1.96 12.76 -35.24
CA ILE A 29 3.00 12.77 -34.20
C ILE A 29 2.43 13.28 -32.87
N LEU A 30 1.72 14.41 -32.87
CA LEU A 30 1.14 14.98 -31.66
C LEU A 30 0.10 14.05 -31.04
N ALA A 31 -0.76 13.45 -31.86
CA ALA A 31 -1.75 12.49 -31.40
C ALA A 31 -1.09 11.26 -30.78
N ALA A 32 -0.02 10.73 -31.39
CA ALA A 32 0.71 9.59 -30.86
C ALA A 32 1.39 9.92 -29.51
N VAL A 33 2.06 11.08 -29.42
CA VAL A 33 2.73 11.51 -28.19
C VAL A 33 1.73 11.70 -27.06
N ILE A 34 0.66 12.47 -27.28
CA ILE A 34 -0.38 12.68 -26.26
C ILE A 34 -1.06 11.36 -25.91
N GLY A 35 -1.32 10.49 -26.90
CA GLY A 35 -1.87 9.16 -26.67
C GLY A 35 -1.01 8.31 -25.72
N THR A 36 0.32 8.33 -25.88
CA THR A 36 1.24 7.63 -24.97
C THR A 36 1.26 8.23 -23.57
N PHE A 37 1.15 9.56 -23.44
CA PHE A 37 1.07 10.22 -22.12
C PHE A 37 -0.25 9.90 -21.40
N VAL A 38 -1.38 9.94 -22.11
CA VAL A 38 -2.69 9.64 -21.53
C VAL A 38 -2.78 8.18 -21.11
N LEU A 39 -2.30 7.25 -21.95
CA LEU A 39 -2.28 5.83 -21.63
C LEU A 39 -1.32 5.53 -20.46
N GLY A 40 -0.15 6.16 -20.43
CA GLY A 40 0.82 6.01 -19.32
C GLY A 40 0.31 6.55 -17.98
N LEU A 41 -0.54 7.58 -17.99
CA LEU A 41 -1.20 8.08 -16.77
C LEU A 41 -2.28 7.12 -16.25
N GLY A 42 -2.96 6.40 -17.15
CA GLY A 42 -3.92 5.36 -16.77
C GLY A 42 -3.28 4.20 -16.02
N ASP A 43 -2.05 3.83 -16.38
CA ASP A 43 -1.28 2.77 -15.73
C ASP A 43 -0.90 3.14 -14.28
N SER A 44 -0.50 4.41 -14.05
CA SER A 44 -0.21 4.92 -12.70
C SER A 44 -1.42 5.10 -11.79
N LEU A 45 -2.65 5.01 -12.33
CA LEU A 45 -3.89 5.11 -11.56
C LEU A 45 -4.45 3.73 -11.17
N GLY A 46 -3.85 2.63 -11.66
CA GLY A 46 -4.29 1.27 -11.38
C GLY A 46 -3.89 0.75 -10.00
N ASP A 47 -2.72 1.16 -9.49
CA ASP A 47 -2.24 0.84 -8.13
C ASP A 47 -2.74 1.87 -7.12
N SER A 48 -4.06 2.09 -7.08
CA SER A 48 -4.64 2.92 -6.03
C SER A 48 -4.35 2.25 -4.69
N GLN A 49 -3.50 2.87 -3.88
CA GLN A 49 -3.32 2.48 -2.48
C GLN A 49 -4.72 2.43 -1.84
N PRO A 50 -5.15 1.29 -1.26
CA PRO A 50 -6.45 1.21 -0.63
C PRO A 50 -6.49 2.16 0.57
N THR A 51 -7.53 2.98 0.65
CA THR A 51 -7.74 3.83 1.83
C THR A 51 -8.51 3.04 2.87
N ALA A 52 -7.85 2.10 3.53
CA ALA A 52 -8.39 1.37 4.68
C ALA A 52 -7.85 1.94 5.99
N GLN A 53 -8.73 1.99 6.98
CA GLN A 53 -8.42 2.28 8.36
C GLN A 53 -8.32 0.94 9.07
N LEU A 54 -7.11 0.56 9.43
CA LEU A 54 -6.84 -0.67 10.17
C LEU A 54 -6.46 -0.29 11.61
N SER A 55 -6.70 -1.20 12.54
CA SER A 55 -6.05 -1.21 13.85
C SER A 55 -5.38 -2.55 14.07
N ALA A 56 -4.33 -2.55 14.88
CA ALA A 56 -3.57 -3.76 15.21
C ALA A 56 -3.39 -3.84 16.72
N SER A 57 -3.54 -5.04 17.26
CA SER A 57 -3.27 -5.41 18.63
C SER A 57 -2.43 -6.69 18.67
N ILE A 58 -1.71 -6.91 19.77
CA ILE A 58 -0.93 -8.13 19.97
C ILE A 58 -1.58 -8.87 21.12
N ASP A 59 -1.90 -10.13 20.89
CA ASP A 59 -2.40 -11.06 21.90
C ASP A 59 -1.29 -12.05 22.24
N ASP A 60 -1.09 -12.26 23.54
CA ASP A 60 -0.02 -13.11 24.07
C ASP A 60 -0.61 -14.49 24.38
N ASP A 61 -0.57 -15.38 23.38
CA ASP A 61 -1.17 -16.72 23.47
C ASP A 61 -0.18 -17.74 24.09
N ASP A 62 1.12 -17.60 23.82
CA ASP A 62 2.16 -18.48 24.36
C ASP A 62 3.55 -17.78 24.42
N SER A 63 4.46 -18.26 25.29
CA SER A 63 5.73 -17.57 25.61
C SER A 63 6.65 -17.29 24.42
N ASP A 64 6.58 -18.10 23.36
CA ASP A 64 7.38 -17.93 22.13
C ASP A 64 6.51 -17.56 20.90
N ASN A 65 5.18 -17.71 21.00
CA ASN A 65 4.27 -17.62 19.86
C ASN A 65 3.20 -16.57 20.14
N LYS A 66 3.42 -15.37 19.61
CA LYS A 66 2.51 -14.23 19.78
C LYS A 66 1.57 -14.14 18.58
N SER A 67 0.38 -13.60 18.78
CA SER A 67 -0.60 -13.39 17.72
C SER A 67 -0.78 -11.90 17.48
N VAL A 68 -0.78 -11.47 16.22
CA VAL A 68 -1.16 -10.11 15.85
C VAL A 68 -2.59 -10.15 15.34
N VAL A 69 -3.48 -9.42 16.03
CA VAL A 69 -4.88 -9.26 15.63
C VAL A 69 -5.01 -7.93 14.90
N ILE A 70 -5.58 -7.96 13.72
CA ILE A 70 -5.80 -6.80 12.86
C ILE A 70 -7.30 -6.65 12.62
N ASP A 71 -7.80 -5.47 12.90
CA ASP A 71 -9.20 -5.11 12.73
C ASP A 71 -9.35 -4.10 11.59
N HIS A 72 -10.37 -4.30 10.76
CA HIS A 72 -10.74 -3.36 9.70
C HIS A 72 -11.81 -2.40 10.18
N ASP A 73 -11.40 -1.21 10.61
CA ASP A 73 -12.29 -0.20 11.19
C ASP A 73 -13.10 0.59 10.13
N GLY A 74 -12.67 0.58 8.86
CA GLY A 74 -13.36 1.30 7.80
C GLY A 74 -12.56 1.51 6.52
N GLY A 75 -13.25 1.94 5.45
CA GLY A 75 -12.61 2.24 4.16
C GLY A 75 -12.82 1.15 3.12
N ASP A 76 -11.84 1.00 2.22
CA ASP A 76 -11.90 0.03 1.12
C ASP A 76 -11.66 -1.41 1.62
N SER A 77 -12.34 -2.38 1.00
CA SER A 77 -12.03 -3.80 1.18
C SER A 77 -10.69 -4.11 0.51
N ILE A 78 -9.85 -4.91 1.17
CA ILE A 78 -8.53 -5.28 0.65
C ILE A 78 -8.47 -6.80 0.53
N ASP A 79 -7.95 -7.30 -0.59
CA ASP A 79 -7.68 -8.73 -0.74
C ASP A 79 -6.50 -9.12 0.15
N SER A 80 -6.64 -10.20 0.90
CA SER A 80 -5.59 -10.63 1.83
C SER A 80 -4.28 -11.01 1.15
N GLU A 81 -4.34 -11.53 -0.08
CA GLU A 81 -3.16 -11.89 -0.86
C GLU A 81 -2.25 -10.70 -1.18
N THR A 82 -2.80 -9.47 -1.11
CA THR A 82 -2.05 -8.25 -1.36
C THR A 82 -1.55 -7.58 -0.09
N LEU A 83 -1.85 -8.13 1.08
CA LEU A 83 -1.40 -7.64 2.38
C LEU A 83 -0.25 -8.46 2.92
N ARG A 84 0.71 -7.76 3.52
CA ARG A 84 1.79 -8.37 4.30
C ARG A 84 1.92 -7.66 5.64
N VAL A 85 1.87 -8.40 6.72
CA VAL A 85 2.12 -7.89 8.07
C VAL A 85 3.52 -8.28 8.49
N ILE A 86 4.30 -7.26 8.83
CA ILE A 86 5.65 -7.39 9.36
C ILE A 86 5.61 -6.88 10.79
N VAL A 87 6.14 -7.68 11.71
CA VAL A 87 6.38 -7.28 13.09
C VAL A 87 7.88 -7.09 13.25
N GLU A 88 8.27 -5.91 13.71
CA GLU A 88 9.66 -5.51 13.93
C GLU A 88 9.91 -5.29 15.43
N ASP A 89 10.97 -5.88 15.95
CA ASP A 89 11.42 -5.71 17.34
C ASP A 89 12.41 -4.53 17.46
N GLU A 90 12.70 -4.08 18.69
CA GLU A 90 13.61 -2.97 19.00
C GLU A 90 15.04 -3.22 18.45
N ASP A 91 15.43 -4.49 18.34
CA ASP A 91 16.71 -4.93 17.74
C ASP A 91 16.70 -4.92 16.19
N ASN A 92 15.64 -4.41 15.54
CA ASN A 92 15.41 -4.43 14.09
C ASN A 92 15.27 -5.86 13.52
N ASN A 93 14.91 -6.83 14.36
CA ASN A 93 14.59 -8.16 13.89
C ASN A 93 13.16 -8.16 13.35
N GLN A 94 12.99 -8.58 12.09
CA GLN A 94 11.71 -8.55 11.40
C GLN A 94 11.18 -9.96 11.21
N VAL A 95 9.93 -10.18 11.61
CA VAL A 95 9.23 -11.45 11.47
C VAL A 95 7.92 -11.17 10.73
N GLU A 96 7.65 -11.96 9.69
CA GLU A 96 6.40 -11.91 8.95
C GLU A 96 5.39 -12.85 9.61
N ALA A 97 4.18 -12.35 9.90
CA ALA A 97 3.15 -13.21 10.48
C ALA A 97 2.68 -14.23 9.42
N THR A 98 2.50 -15.49 9.85
CA THR A 98 1.99 -16.57 9.01
C THR A 98 0.50 -16.78 9.34
N ASP A 99 -0.30 -17.22 8.36
CA ASP A 99 -1.77 -17.47 8.47
C ASP A 99 -2.68 -16.23 8.48
N GLN A 100 -2.30 -15.24 7.68
CA GLN A 100 -2.57 -13.85 8.04
C GLN A 100 -4.02 -13.35 7.85
N PHE A 101 -4.84 -13.91 6.95
CA PHE A 101 -6.19 -13.36 6.67
C PHE A 101 -7.07 -14.33 5.85
N SER A 102 -8.40 -14.20 5.92
CA SER A 102 -9.36 -14.78 4.97
C SER A 102 -9.26 -14.16 3.56
N GLU A 103 -9.82 -14.79 2.51
CA GLU A 103 -9.67 -14.36 1.09
C GLU A 103 -9.93 -12.86 0.83
N SER A 104 -10.81 -12.22 1.61
CA SER A 104 -11.11 -10.79 1.51
C SER A 104 -11.23 -10.17 2.88
N PHE A 105 -10.53 -9.06 3.12
CA PHE A 105 -10.56 -8.33 4.39
C PHE A 105 -11.38 -7.04 4.23
N GLY A 106 -12.60 -7.05 4.76
CA GLY A 106 -13.57 -5.97 4.67
C GLY A 106 -13.88 -5.31 6.02
N VAL A 107 -14.68 -4.24 5.99
CA VAL A 107 -15.02 -3.47 7.20
C VAL A 107 -15.76 -4.33 8.23
N GLY A 108 -15.22 -4.36 9.45
CA GLY A 108 -15.74 -5.14 10.56
C GLY A 108 -15.16 -6.55 10.67
N ASP A 109 -14.29 -6.95 9.74
CA ASP A 109 -13.54 -8.19 9.85
C ASP A 109 -12.36 -8.01 10.81
N SER A 110 -12.05 -9.08 11.53
CA SER A 110 -10.94 -9.19 12.46
C SER A 110 -10.20 -10.48 12.14
N GLU A 111 -8.91 -10.36 11.84
CA GLU A 111 -8.06 -11.47 11.43
C GLU A 111 -6.81 -11.52 12.29
N SER A 112 -6.35 -12.72 12.59
CA SER A 112 -5.21 -12.95 13.48
C SER A 112 -4.11 -13.72 12.75
N GLY A 113 -2.90 -13.17 12.72
CA GLY A 113 -1.72 -13.85 12.20
C GLY A 113 -0.78 -14.24 13.33
N SER A 114 -0.21 -15.45 13.27
CA SER A 114 0.76 -15.89 14.26
C SER A 114 2.18 -15.50 13.85
N PHE A 115 2.99 -15.05 14.80
CA PHE A 115 4.40 -14.77 14.58
C PHE A 115 5.24 -15.21 15.77
N VAL A 116 6.47 -15.65 15.48
CA VAL A 116 7.44 -16.02 16.50
C VAL A 116 8.37 -14.84 16.71
N ALA A 117 8.13 -14.05 17.77
CA ALA A 117 9.06 -13.00 18.19
C ALA A 117 9.96 -13.53 19.31
N ASN A 118 11.26 -13.23 19.23
CA ASN A 118 12.22 -13.53 20.30
C ASN A 118 12.27 -12.42 21.37
N GLY A 119 11.29 -11.51 21.36
CA GLY A 119 11.20 -10.39 22.29
C GLY A 119 10.77 -10.87 23.68
N SER A 120 11.52 -10.47 24.70
CA SER A 120 11.17 -10.71 26.11
C SER A 120 10.05 -9.77 26.55
N ASP A 121 9.35 -10.10 27.62
CA ASP A 121 8.27 -9.28 28.17
C ASP A 121 8.73 -7.82 28.40
N GLY A 122 7.90 -6.85 27.96
CA GLY A 122 8.23 -5.42 27.99
C GLY A 122 8.93 -4.86 26.74
N THR A 123 9.19 -5.66 25.70
CA THR A 123 9.69 -5.14 24.40
C THR A 123 8.60 -4.39 23.64
N THR A 124 8.99 -3.29 22.97
CA THR A 124 8.11 -2.59 22.02
C THR A 124 8.18 -3.26 20.65
N LEU A 125 7.07 -3.81 20.19
CA LEU A 125 6.93 -4.37 18.85
C LEU A 125 6.28 -3.36 17.92
N GLN A 126 6.88 -3.15 16.75
CA GLN A 126 6.32 -2.33 15.68
C GLN A 126 5.63 -3.22 14.66
N VAL A 127 4.31 -3.16 14.60
CA VAL A 127 3.48 -3.84 13.60
C VAL A 127 3.30 -2.92 12.40
N ARG A 128 3.65 -3.42 11.22
CA ARG A 128 3.49 -2.72 9.95
C ARG A 128 2.69 -3.57 8.97
N VAL A 129 1.62 -2.99 8.43
CA VAL A 129 0.82 -3.61 7.37
C VAL A 129 1.16 -2.93 6.05
N ILE A 130 1.61 -3.72 5.07
CA ILE A 130 2.07 -3.25 3.77
C ILE A 130 1.17 -3.81 2.67
N HIS A 131 0.74 -2.95 1.76
CA HIS A 131 0.05 -3.34 0.53
C HIS A 131 1.07 -3.60 -0.58
N VAL A 132 1.19 -4.84 -1.03
CA VAL A 132 2.22 -5.30 -1.98
C VAL A 132 2.13 -4.62 -3.35
N PRO A 133 0.95 -4.45 -3.98
CA PRO A 133 0.85 -3.81 -5.28
C PRO A 133 1.35 -2.35 -5.28
N SER A 134 0.99 -1.58 -4.25
CA SER A 134 1.37 -0.17 -4.14
C SER A 134 2.63 0.09 -3.31
N ASP A 135 3.26 -0.95 -2.77
CA ASP A 135 4.39 -0.92 -1.81
C ASP A 135 4.18 0.13 -0.69
N SER A 136 2.93 0.29 -0.26
CA SER A 136 2.54 1.37 0.65
C SER A 136 2.22 0.83 2.03
N ILE A 137 2.63 1.57 3.06
CA ILE A 137 2.32 1.25 4.46
C ILE A 137 0.91 1.76 4.75
N ILE A 138 0.00 0.86 5.12
CA ILE A 138 -1.38 1.19 5.51
C ILE A 138 -1.44 1.44 7.02
N LEU A 139 -0.76 0.61 7.80
CA LEU A 139 -0.70 0.71 9.25
C LEU A 139 0.74 0.63 9.73
N ASP A 140 1.08 1.49 10.68
CA ASP A 140 2.33 1.46 11.42
C ASP A 140 2.00 1.74 12.89
N ARG A 141 2.22 0.74 13.75
CA ARG A 141 1.88 0.84 15.17
C ARG A 141 2.94 0.20 16.05
N SER A 142 3.44 0.95 17.02
CA SER A 142 4.23 0.42 18.13
C SER A 142 3.31 -0.01 19.27
N ILE A 143 3.49 -1.23 19.75
CA ILE A 143 2.73 -1.87 20.83
C ILE A 143 3.74 -2.42 21.83
N GLU A 144 3.60 -2.07 23.10
CA GLU A 144 4.38 -2.67 24.17
C GLU A 144 3.73 -3.99 24.58
N VAL A 145 4.50 -5.07 24.51
CA VAL A 145 4.09 -6.38 25.03
C VAL A 145 4.06 -6.26 26.55
N SER A 146 2.86 -6.19 27.13
CA SER A 146 2.66 -6.05 28.57
C SER A 146 2.17 -7.39 29.12
N ASP A 147 2.81 -7.90 30.17
CA ASP A 147 2.33 -9.07 30.92
C ASP A 147 0.90 -8.79 31.41
N ILE A 148 -0.11 -9.43 30.80
CA ILE A 148 -1.44 -9.54 31.40
C ILE A 148 -1.44 -10.76 32.33
N ASP A 149 -0.48 -10.80 33.27
CA ASP A 149 -0.48 -11.73 34.40
C ASP A 149 -0.44 -10.91 35.70
N ASN A 150 -1.44 -10.06 35.90
CA ASN A 150 -1.80 -9.67 37.27
C ASN A 150 -2.64 -10.81 37.86
N VAL A 151 -1.90 -11.74 38.44
CA VAL A 151 -2.32 -12.65 39.50
C VAL A 151 -3.01 -11.84 40.60
N ASP A 152 -4.33 -11.75 40.55
CA ASP A 152 -5.16 -11.57 41.76
C ASP A 152 -5.54 -12.98 42.27
N GLU A 153 -4.54 -13.79 42.63
CA GLU A 153 -4.70 -14.86 43.62
C GLU A 153 -4.60 -14.20 45.01
N ASP A 154 -5.65 -13.48 45.42
CA ASP A 154 -5.83 -13.14 46.82
C ASP A 154 -6.12 -14.45 47.58
N GLU A 155 -5.12 -14.86 48.35
CA GLU A 155 -5.02 -16.07 49.14
C GLU A 155 -6.32 -16.48 49.86
N ASP A 156 -6.78 -17.67 49.51
CA ASP A 156 -7.68 -18.51 50.26
C ASP A 156 -7.00 -19.08 51.51
N ASP A 157 -6.72 -18.20 52.48
CA ASP A 157 -6.28 -18.59 53.81
C ASP A 157 -7.46 -19.12 54.64
N GLY A 158 -7.62 -20.44 54.58
CA GLY A 158 -8.51 -21.21 55.44
C GLY A 158 -8.21 -20.99 56.92
N ILE A 159 -9.14 -20.35 57.63
CA ILE A 159 -9.15 -20.35 59.10
C ILE A 159 -9.70 -21.69 59.62
N ASP A 160 -8.80 -22.44 60.25
CA ASP A 160 -9.00 -23.72 60.93
C ASP A 160 -9.97 -23.58 62.12
N PHE A 161 -10.81 -24.61 62.30
CA PHE A 161 -11.75 -24.73 63.41
C PHE A 161 -11.07 -25.39 64.62
N SER A 162 -10.98 -24.67 65.73
CA SER A 162 -10.98 -25.26 67.08
C SER A 162 -11.74 -24.42 68.09
#